data_AF-Q3BRV8-F1
#
_entry.id   AF-Q3BRV8-F1
#
_cell.length_a   1.000
_cell.length_b   1.000
_cell.length_c   1.000
_cell.angle_alpha   90.00
_cell.angle_beta   90.00
_cell.angle_gamma   90.00
#
_symmetry.space_group_name_H-M   'P 1'
#
loop_
_entity.id
_entity.type
_entity.pdbx_description
1 polymer ?
#
loop_
_entity_poly.entity_id
_entity_poly.type
_entity_poly.pdbx_seq_one_letter_code
_entity_poly.pdbx_strand_id
1 'polypeptide(L)'
;MGLMLVSLLATAGEAVPPKLATPAPAVVDLEAMVVRGVQPGPGLWKVSKGDHVLWILGTLSPLPKRLQWQSTEVETIIGQSQQVLAAPTVQVDADMGFFGKLTLLPSAMKAMKNEDGRELRDILPADLYARWS
;
A
#
# COMPACT_ATOMS: atom_id res chain seq x y z
N MET A 1 -24.88 -14.83 102.53
CA MET A 1 -24.60 -16.28 102.48
C MET A 1 -24.80 -16.67 101.01
N GLY A 2 -23.82 -16.57 100.14
CA GLY A 2 -22.56 -17.31 100.14
C GLY A 2 -22.65 -18.36 99.03
N LEU A 3 -21.96 -18.13 97.90
CA LEU A 3 -21.08 -19.10 97.25
C LEU A 3 -20.49 -18.46 95.98
N MET A 4 -19.19 -18.23 96.00
CA MET A 4 -18.37 -17.98 94.81
C MET A 4 -18.26 -19.29 94.03
N LEU A 5 -18.50 -19.25 92.72
CA LEU A 5 -18.08 -20.31 91.80
C LEU A 5 -17.22 -19.66 90.70
N VAL A 6 -15.91 -19.90 90.78
CA VAL A 6 -14.94 -19.56 89.75
C VAL A 6 -14.97 -20.69 88.71
N SER A 7 -15.30 -20.37 87.45
CA SER A 7 -15.16 -21.31 86.33
C SER A 7 -14.35 -20.67 85.20
N LEU A 8 -13.10 -21.14 85.17
CA LEU A 8 -12.17 -21.34 84.06
C LEU A 8 -12.53 -20.74 82.69
N LEU A 9 -11.71 -19.78 82.24
CA LEU A 9 -11.63 -19.35 80.84
C LEU A 9 -11.01 -20.47 79.98
N ALA A 10 -11.77 -20.96 79.00
CA ALA A 10 -11.21 -21.66 77.85
C ALA A 10 -11.13 -20.66 76.68
N THR A 11 -9.93 -20.17 76.36
CA THR A 11 -9.69 -19.43 75.13
C THR A 11 -9.66 -20.42 73.97
N ALA A 12 -10.79 -20.56 73.26
CA ALA A 12 -10.80 -21.21 71.96
C ALA A 12 -10.07 -20.28 70.96
N GLY A 13 -8.86 -20.65 70.57
CA GLY A 13 -8.20 -20.02 69.43
C GLY A 13 -8.96 -20.39 68.16
N GLU A 14 -9.63 -19.42 67.55
CA GLU A 14 -10.32 -19.60 66.28
C GLU A 14 -9.28 -19.80 65.18
N ALA A 15 -9.14 -21.05 64.72
CA ALA A 15 -8.31 -21.38 63.57
C ALA A 15 -8.99 -20.85 62.31
N VAL A 16 -8.42 -19.79 61.72
CA VAL A 16 -8.86 -19.26 60.43
C VAL A 16 -8.72 -20.37 59.38
N PRO A 17 -9.82 -20.79 58.71
CA PRO A 17 -9.73 -21.81 57.69
C PRO A 17 -8.85 -21.31 56.53
N PRO A 18 -7.99 -22.17 55.96
CA PRO A 18 -7.16 -21.78 54.83
C PRO A 18 -8.07 -21.35 53.68
N LYS A 19 -7.91 -20.11 53.22
CA LYS A 19 -8.57 -19.62 52.01
C LYS A 19 -8.07 -20.46 50.83
N LEU A 20 -8.92 -21.37 50.35
CA LEU A 20 -8.66 -22.15 49.15
C LEU A 20 -8.43 -21.18 47.98
N ALA A 21 -7.22 -21.18 47.43
CA ALA A 21 -6.91 -20.42 46.23
C ALA A 21 -7.75 -21.00 45.08
N THR A 22 -8.65 -20.20 44.51
CA THR A 22 -9.29 -20.55 43.24
C THR A 22 -8.18 -20.68 42.20
N PRO A 23 -8.05 -21.80 41.47
CA PRO A 23 -7.02 -21.94 40.46
C PRO A 23 -7.21 -20.83 39.43
N ALA A 24 -6.15 -20.06 39.18
CA ALA A 24 -6.13 -19.09 38.10
C ALA A 24 -6.39 -19.84 36.78
N PRO A 25 -7.19 -19.27 35.85
CA PRO A 25 -7.42 -19.92 34.56
C PRO A 25 -6.07 -20.19 33.89
N ALA A 26 -5.87 -21.42 33.42
CA ALA A 26 -4.65 -21.82 32.77
C ALA A 26 -4.41 -20.93 31.54
N VAL A 27 -3.21 -20.37 31.43
CA VAL A 27 -2.79 -19.62 30.24
C VAL A 27 -2.71 -20.62 29.09
N VAL A 28 -3.56 -20.43 28.08
CA VAL A 28 -3.58 -21.25 26.87
C VAL A 28 -2.67 -20.59 25.85
N ASP A 29 -1.54 -21.23 25.55
CA ASP A 29 -0.68 -20.81 24.45
C ASP A 29 -1.35 -21.19 23.12
N LEU A 30 -1.77 -20.17 22.38
CA LEU A 30 -2.33 -20.31 21.04
C LEU A 30 -1.19 -20.45 20.02
N GLU A 31 -1.38 -21.34 19.05
CA GLU A 31 -0.43 -21.53 17.94
C GLU A 31 -0.32 -20.25 17.10
N ALA A 32 0.87 -19.97 16.57
CA ALA A 32 1.14 -18.74 15.81
C ALA A 32 0.28 -18.68 14.53
N MET A 33 -0.75 -17.84 14.53
CA MET A 33 -1.61 -17.58 13.37
C MET A 33 -1.00 -16.48 12.48
N VAL A 34 -0.54 -16.84 11.29
CA VAL A 34 -0.03 -15.87 10.30
C VAL A 34 -1.21 -15.20 9.58
N VAL A 35 -1.49 -13.95 9.93
CA VAL A 35 -2.48 -13.13 9.22
C VAL A 35 -1.84 -12.52 7.99
N ARG A 36 -2.32 -12.88 6.79
CA ARG A 36 -1.96 -12.23 5.53
C ARG A 36 -3.07 -11.24 5.15
N GLY A 37 -2.78 -9.94 5.26
CA GLY A 37 -3.64 -8.89 4.72
C GLY A 37 -3.34 -8.65 3.23
N VAL A 38 -4.36 -8.34 2.44
CA VAL A 38 -4.18 -7.85 1.06
C VAL A 38 -3.56 -6.46 1.14
N GLN A 39 -2.42 -6.24 0.46
CA GLN A 39 -1.79 -4.93 0.43
C GLN A 39 -2.64 -3.99 -0.46
N PRO A 40 -3.03 -2.81 0.04
CA PRO A 40 -3.72 -1.84 -0.81
C PRO A 40 -2.84 -1.44 -1.98
N GLY A 41 -3.49 -1.12 -3.11
CA GLY A 41 -2.80 -0.66 -4.30
C GLY A 41 -2.04 0.65 -4.10
N PRO A 42 -1.17 1.01 -5.06
CA PRO A 42 -0.65 2.36 -5.12
C PRO A 42 -1.80 3.37 -5.18
N GLY A 43 -1.63 4.52 -4.53
CA GLY A 43 -2.66 5.55 -4.51
C GLY A 43 -3.01 6.05 -5.91
N LEU A 44 -4.30 6.31 -6.12
CA LEU A 44 -4.84 7.02 -7.27
C LEU A 44 -5.15 8.46 -6.90
N TRP A 45 -4.65 9.41 -7.67
CA TRP A 45 -5.02 10.83 -7.54
C TRP A 45 -5.91 11.25 -8.69
N LYS A 46 -7.05 11.85 -8.36
CA LYS A 46 -7.95 12.46 -9.34
C LYS A 46 -7.61 13.94 -9.48
N VAL A 47 -7.29 14.36 -10.70
CA VAL A 47 -7.15 15.77 -11.08
C VAL A 47 -8.28 16.11 -12.03
N SER A 48 -8.94 17.25 -11.82
CA SER A 48 -10.05 17.67 -12.68
C SER A 48 -9.99 19.15 -13.02
N LYS A 49 -10.43 19.50 -14.23
CA LYS A 49 -10.54 20.88 -14.71
C LYS A 49 -11.67 20.96 -15.74
N GLY A 50 -12.77 21.64 -15.39
CA GLY A 50 -13.99 21.63 -16.20
C GLY A 50 -14.48 20.20 -16.40
N ASP A 51 -14.70 19.80 -17.65
CA ASP A 51 -15.15 18.45 -18.01
C ASP A 51 -14.01 17.43 -18.15
N HIS A 52 -12.75 17.84 -17.92
CA HIS A 52 -11.59 16.96 -18.02
C HIS A 52 -11.26 16.32 -16.67
N VAL A 53 -11.07 15.00 -16.68
CA VAL A 53 -10.64 14.20 -15.52
C VAL A 53 -9.39 13.41 -15.91
N LEU A 54 -8.34 13.54 -15.10
CA LEU A 54 -7.12 12.74 -15.19
C LEU A 54 -6.96 11.95 -13.89
N TRP A 55 -6.82 10.64 -14.01
CA TRP A 55 -6.43 9.76 -12.90
C TRP A 55 -4.94 9.46 -13.00
N ILE A 56 -4.21 9.71 -11.91
CA ILE A 56 -2.76 9.50 -11.82
C ILE A 56 -2.51 8.34 -10.87
N LEU A 57 -1.89 7.28 -11.39
CA LEU A 57 -1.42 6.15 -10.58
C LEU A 57 0.04 6.39 -10.18
N GLY A 58 0.31 6.48 -8.87
CA GLY A 58 1.68 6.60 -8.37
C GLY A 58 2.43 5.29 -8.47
N THR A 59 3.54 5.25 -9.20
CA THR A 59 4.43 4.09 -9.26
C THR A 59 5.81 4.42 -8.70
N LEU A 60 6.47 3.44 -8.09
CA LEU A 60 7.86 3.56 -7.61
C LEU A 60 8.76 2.70 -8.49
N SER A 61 9.84 3.26 -9.02
CA SER A 61 10.82 2.53 -9.82
C SER A 61 12.13 2.35 -9.05
N PRO A 62 12.74 1.14 -9.02
CA PRO A 62 12.23 -0.10 -9.61
C PRO A 62 11.11 -0.75 -8.78
N LEU A 63 10.13 -1.36 -9.43
CA LEU A 63 9.08 -2.10 -8.73
C LEU A 63 9.62 -3.44 -8.18
N PRO A 64 9.21 -3.86 -6.97
CA PRO A 64 9.50 -5.19 -6.47
C PRO A 64 8.94 -6.29 -7.38
N LYS A 65 9.75 -7.30 -7.72
CA LYS A 65 9.41 -8.38 -8.67
C LYS A 65 8.14 -9.20 -8.31
N ARG A 66 7.71 -9.19 -7.06
CA ARG A 66 6.57 -9.99 -6.54
C ARG A 66 5.57 -9.13 -5.77
N LEU A 67 5.38 -7.88 -6.20
CA LEU A 67 4.36 -7.03 -5.60
C LEU A 67 2.97 -7.57 -5.95
N GLN A 68 2.19 -7.95 -4.94
CA GLN A 68 0.77 -8.31 -5.06
C GLN A 68 -0.04 -7.28 -4.29
N TRP A 69 -1.00 -6.65 -4.96
CA TRP A 69 -1.83 -5.60 -4.39
C TRP A 69 -3.24 -5.67 -4.98
N GLN A 70 -4.22 -5.07 -4.30
CA GLN A 70 -5.61 -5.08 -4.78
C GLN A 70 -5.80 -4.15 -5.98
N SER A 71 -5.93 -4.72 -7.19
CA SER A 71 -6.02 -3.96 -8.45
C SER A 71 -7.42 -3.49 -8.87
N THR A 72 -8.49 -3.93 -8.21
CA THR A 72 -9.88 -3.72 -8.65
C THR A 72 -10.22 -2.25 -8.90
N GLU A 73 -9.77 -1.33 -8.05
CA GLU A 73 -10.02 0.10 -8.24
C GLU A 73 -9.34 0.63 -9.51
N VAL A 74 -8.06 0.28 -9.71
CA VAL A 74 -7.29 0.69 -10.89
C VAL A 74 -7.88 0.11 -12.17
N GLU A 75 -8.26 -1.17 -12.16
CA GLU A 75 -8.92 -1.82 -13.29
C GLU A 75 -10.25 -1.14 -13.65
N THR A 76 -11.04 -0.78 -12.63
CA THR A 76 -12.31 -0.08 -12.83
C THR A 76 -12.09 1.29 -13.47
N ILE A 77 -11.14 2.08 -12.97
CA ILE A 77 -10.82 3.41 -13.52
C ILE A 77 -10.28 3.30 -14.95
N ILE A 78 -9.42 2.32 -15.23
CA ILE A 78 -8.95 2.05 -16.60
C ILE A 78 -10.14 1.75 -17.52
N GLY A 79 -11.07 0.89 -17.10
CA GLY A 79 -12.25 0.55 -17.89
C GLY A 79 -13.21 1.72 -18.16
N GLN A 80 -13.19 2.75 -17.30
CA GLN A 80 -13.99 3.96 -17.46
C GLN A 80 -13.27 5.07 -18.24
N SER A 81 -11.97 4.93 -18.46
CA SER A 81 -11.13 5.97 -19.08
C SER A 81 -11.19 5.88 -20.61
N GLN A 82 -11.22 7.04 -21.28
CA GLN A 82 -11.20 7.09 -22.74
C GLN A 82 -9.81 6.76 -23.31
N GLN A 83 -8.76 7.02 -22.53
CA GLN A 83 -7.37 6.78 -22.92
C GLN A 83 -6.54 6.46 -21.69
N VAL A 84 -5.57 5.55 -21.85
CA VAL A 84 -4.57 5.20 -20.83
C VAL A 84 -3.20 5.65 -21.32
N LEU A 85 -2.52 6.45 -20.50
CA LEU A 85 -1.16 6.91 -20.77
C LEU A 85 -0.17 6.09 -19.96
N ALA A 86 0.73 5.36 -20.63
CA ALA A 86 1.82 4.67 -19.97
C ALA A 86 2.92 5.66 -19.58
N ALA A 87 3.65 5.36 -18.51
CA ALA A 87 4.84 6.12 -18.17
C ALA A 87 5.85 6.08 -19.34
N PRO A 88 6.48 7.20 -19.71
CA PRO A 88 7.50 7.21 -20.75
C PRO A 88 8.65 6.32 -20.30
N THR A 89 8.77 5.16 -20.94
CA THR A 89 9.81 4.18 -20.60
C THR A 89 10.62 3.91 -21.84
N VAL A 90 11.92 4.21 -21.78
CA VAL A 90 12.89 3.87 -22.82
C VAL A 90 13.68 2.67 -22.31
N GLN A 91 13.21 1.45 -22.60
CA GLN A 91 14.02 0.26 -22.43
C GLN A 91 14.77 0.01 -23.72
N VAL A 92 16.04 0.40 -23.76
CA VAL A 92 16.98 0.02 -24.83
C VAL A 92 17.80 -1.12 -24.30
N ASP A 93 17.29 -2.34 -24.48
CA ASP A 93 18.10 -3.54 -24.36
C ASP A 93 18.62 -3.87 -25.75
N ALA A 94 19.82 -3.37 -26.05
CA ALA A 94 20.42 -3.54 -27.36
C ALA A 94 21.86 -4.02 -27.16
N ASP A 95 22.06 -5.33 -27.31
CA ASP A 95 23.34 -5.98 -27.59
C ASP A 95 23.88 -5.59 -28.99
N MET A 96 23.70 -4.33 -29.38
CA MET A 96 24.13 -3.76 -30.65
C MET A 96 25.28 -2.79 -30.40
N GLY A 97 26.42 -3.04 -31.04
CA GLY A 97 27.53 -2.10 -31.10
C GLY A 97 27.14 -0.75 -31.71
N PHE A 98 28.06 0.23 -31.71
CA PHE A 98 27.81 1.63 -32.11
C PHE A 98 26.96 1.80 -33.39
N PHE A 99 27.26 1.05 -34.45
CA PHE A 99 26.51 1.13 -35.72
C PHE A 99 25.07 0.61 -35.62
N GLY A 100 24.82 -0.41 -34.80
CA GLY A 100 23.47 -0.92 -34.56
C GLY A 100 22.61 0.06 -33.76
N LYS A 101 23.22 0.94 -32.96
CA LYS A 101 22.48 2.03 -32.30
C LYS A 101 22.09 3.13 -33.29
N LEU A 102 22.93 3.40 -34.30
CA LEU A 102 22.66 4.42 -35.30
C LEU A 102 21.46 4.09 -36.19
N THR A 103 21.17 2.79 -36.40
CA THR A 103 19.97 2.36 -37.15
C THR A 103 18.67 2.58 -36.38
N LEU A 104 18.73 2.75 -35.05
CA LEU A 104 17.55 3.04 -34.22
C LEU A 104 17.19 4.53 -34.17
N LEU A 105 18.10 5.44 -34.56
CA LEU A 105 17.87 6.89 -34.51
C LEU A 105 16.59 7.35 -35.23
N PRO A 106 16.30 6.90 -36.46
CA PRO A 106 15.10 7.32 -37.18
C PRO A 106 13.81 6.90 -36.46
N SER A 107 13.79 5.67 -35.93
CA SER A 107 12.66 5.13 -35.17
C SER A 107 12.47 5.86 -33.85
N ALA A 108 13.56 6.19 -33.15
CA ALA A 108 13.53 6.96 -31.92
C ALA A 108 12.99 8.38 -32.16
N MET A 109 13.46 9.08 -33.21
CA MET A 109 12.92 10.40 -33.57
C MET A 109 11.44 10.34 -33.97
N LYS A 110 11.00 9.26 -34.62
CA LYS A 110 9.58 9.09 -34.96
C LYS A 110 8.72 8.82 -33.73
N ALA A 111 9.23 8.09 -32.74
CA ALA A 111 8.52 7.80 -31.49
C ALA A 111 8.28 9.05 -30.61
N MET A 112 9.04 10.14 -30.83
CA MET A 112 8.84 11.42 -30.14
C MET A 112 7.68 12.25 -30.72
N LYS A 113 7.13 11.85 -31.86
CA LYS A 113 6.01 12.55 -32.52
C LYS A 113 4.68 12.04 -31.98
N ASN A 114 3.65 12.88 -32.08
CA ASN A 114 2.29 12.49 -31.73
C ASN A 114 1.76 11.41 -32.69
N GLU A 115 0.61 10.82 -32.36
CA GLU A 115 -0.01 9.75 -33.17
C GLU A 115 -0.25 10.15 -34.64
N ASP A 116 -0.50 11.44 -34.87
CA ASP A 116 -0.68 12.06 -36.19
C ASP A 116 0.64 12.46 -36.88
N GLY A 117 1.79 12.18 -36.26
CA GLY A 117 3.13 12.47 -36.77
C GLY A 117 3.59 13.92 -36.61
N ARG A 118 2.80 14.79 -35.98
CA ARG A 118 3.17 16.18 -35.69
C ARG A 118 3.95 16.29 -34.38
N GLU A 119 4.74 17.34 -34.23
CA GLU A 119 5.43 17.63 -32.99
C GLU A 119 4.59 18.53 -32.08
N LEU A 120 4.92 18.56 -30.79
CA LEU A 120 4.18 19.37 -29.81
C LEU A 120 4.15 20.86 -30.19
N ARG A 121 5.26 21.37 -30.75
CA ARG A 121 5.37 22.77 -31.24
C ARG A 121 4.45 23.08 -32.42
N ASP A 122 4.03 22.06 -33.17
CA ASP A 122 3.15 22.24 -34.34
C ASP A 122 1.67 22.29 -33.92
N ILE A 123 1.33 21.79 -32.74
CA ILE A 123 -0.06 21.64 -32.29
C ILE A 123 -0.44 22.54 -31.10
N LEU A 124 0.52 22.98 -30.29
CA LEU A 124 0.27 23.83 -29.13
C LEU A 124 0.46 25.31 -29.48
N PRO A 125 -0.36 26.21 -28.90
CA PRO A 125 -0.07 27.64 -28.89
C PRO A 125 1.33 27.93 -28.34
N ALA A 126 2.01 28.94 -28.90
CA ALA A 126 3.41 29.22 -28.58
C ALA A 126 3.65 29.52 -27.09
N ASP A 127 2.74 30.24 -26.45
CA ASP A 127 2.78 30.57 -25.02
C ASP A 127 2.63 29.33 -24.13
N LEU A 128 1.89 28.33 -24.60
CA LEU A 128 1.72 27.06 -23.89
C LEU A 128 2.93 26.16 -24.08
N TYR A 129 3.47 26.06 -25.30
CA TYR A 129 4.68 25.29 -25.59
C TYR A 129 5.89 25.78 -24.78
N ALA A 130 6.02 27.09 -24.60
CA ALA A 130 7.09 27.71 -23.81
C ALA A 130 7.11 27.30 -22.32
N ARG A 131 6.02 26.69 -21.79
CA ARG A 131 5.99 26.18 -20.40
C ARG A 131 6.67 24.82 -20.25
N TRP A 132 6.95 24.13 -21.36
CA TRP A 132 7.46 22.76 -21.41
C TRP A 132 8.85 22.66 -22.06
N SER A 133 9.45 23.79 -22.46
CA SER A 133 10.76 23.89 -23.10
C SER A 133 11.88 24.24 -22.14
#